data_AF-A0A936XSP6-F1
#
_entry.id   AF-A0A936XSP6-F1
#
_cell.length_a   1.000
_cell.length_b   1.000
_cell.length_c   1.000
_cell.angle_alpha   90.00
_cell.angle_beta   90.00
_cell.angle_gamma   90.00
#
_symmetry.space_group_name_H-M   'P 1'
#
loop_
_entity.id
_entity.type
_entity.pdbx_description
1 polymer ?
#
loop_
_entity_poly.entity_id
_entity_poly.type
_entity_poly.pdbx_seq_one_letter_code
_entity_poly.pdbx_strand_id
1 'polypeptide(L)'
;MNIRFRLFFFLPVFFLLSTKSFAQVKWVNVDSLYAPLPASVQVFKTTDSLDGKPFIAYYVRARLKDMKLDFTVDTTLGRRLTPSKFYEKNNQPLIVVNCTFFNFDKNQNLNMVIKNGKLVGYNIHSLPMRGKDTFQYRHPLASAIGIDKKRNADIVWTLTDSSKRFAYAKQSLHLEFTACLKDWILHPSFNYIRNMNLVLLLVTF
;
A
#
# COMPACT_ATOMS: atom_id res chain seq x y z
N MET A 1 17.67 63.86 18.61
CA MET A 1 18.76 62.98 18.12
C MET A 1 18.30 61.53 18.27
N ASN A 2 17.93 60.92 17.13
CA ASN A 2 17.95 59.50 16.73
C ASN A 2 17.88 58.44 17.85
N ILE A 3 16.94 57.50 17.85
CA ILE A 3 17.00 56.30 16.98
C ILE A 3 15.58 55.85 16.61
N ARG A 4 15.13 56.30 15.43
CA ARG A 4 14.10 55.63 14.61
C ARG A 4 14.77 54.50 13.81
N PHE A 5 15.17 53.38 14.40
CA PHE A 5 15.73 52.26 13.61
C PHE A 5 15.64 50.92 14.35
N ARG A 6 14.43 50.44 14.66
CA ARG A 6 14.22 49.02 15.02
C ARG A 6 12.96 48.38 14.40
N LEU A 7 12.34 49.05 13.43
CA LEU A 7 11.15 48.53 12.72
C LEU A 7 11.41 48.12 11.27
N PHE A 8 12.67 47.96 10.85
CA PHE A 8 13.04 47.72 9.45
C PHE A 8 13.61 46.32 9.15
N PHE A 9 13.57 45.38 10.11
CA PHE A 9 14.08 44.01 9.90
C PHE A 9 13.00 42.92 9.87
N PHE A 10 11.71 43.27 10.00
CA PHE A 10 10.61 42.28 9.90
C PHE A 10 9.94 42.22 8.52
N LEU A 11 10.25 43.15 7.61
CA LEU A 11 9.58 43.22 6.30
C LEU A 11 10.05 42.19 5.24
N PRO A 12 11.29 41.66 5.22
CA PRO A 12 11.68 40.73 4.16
C PRO A 12 11.28 39.27 4.45
N VAL A 13 10.87 38.93 5.69
CA VAL A 13 10.48 37.57 6.06
C VAL A 13 9.08 37.19 5.54
N PHE A 14 8.22 38.19 5.29
CA PHE A 14 6.84 37.96 4.82
C PHE A 14 6.74 37.65 3.32
N PHE A 15 7.81 37.85 2.53
CA PHE A 15 7.82 37.54 1.09
C PHE A 15 8.23 36.10 0.74
N LEU A 16 8.56 35.27 1.75
CA LEU A 16 8.77 33.83 1.56
C LEU A 16 7.47 33.00 1.65
N LEU A 17 6.32 33.66 1.75
CA LEU A 17 5.03 33.02 1.84
C LEU A 17 4.54 32.52 0.47
N SER A 18 4.57 31.19 0.33
CA SER A 18 3.70 30.40 -0.55
C SER A 18 3.99 30.49 -2.06
N THR A 19 5.10 29.91 -2.49
CA THR A 19 5.12 29.26 -3.81
C THR A 19 4.20 28.04 -3.75
N LYS A 20 2.93 28.21 -4.14
CA LYS A 20 2.04 27.07 -4.38
C LYS A 20 2.58 26.34 -5.59
N SER A 21 3.36 25.29 -5.35
CA SER A 21 3.82 24.40 -6.41
C SER A 21 2.60 23.79 -7.10
N PHE A 22 2.45 24.06 -8.40
CA PHE A 22 1.42 23.51 -9.30
C PHE A 22 1.71 22.03 -9.66
N ALA A 23 2.20 21.24 -8.70
CA ALA A 23 2.52 19.83 -8.91
C ALA A 23 1.34 18.88 -8.66
N GLN A 24 0.17 19.40 -8.28
CA GLN A 24 -1.01 18.57 -8.02
C GLN A 24 -1.92 18.51 -9.25
N VAL A 25 -2.18 17.29 -9.72
CA VAL A 25 -3.15 17.04 -10.79
C VAL A 25 -4.56 17.44 -10.36
N LYS A 26 -5.34 18.00 -11.28
CA LYS A 26 -6.73 18.38 -11.01
C LYS A 26 -7.66 17.15 -10.99
N TRP A 27 -8.31 16.91 -9.86
CA TRP A 27 -9.32 15.85 -9.71
C TRP A 27 -10.74 16.38 -9.87
N VAL A 28 -11.54 15.72 -10.71
CA VAL A 28 -12.94 16.06 -10.98
C VAL A 28 -13.83 14.92 -10.49
N ASN A 29 -14.86 15.22 -9.72
CA ASN A 29 -15.87 14.23 -9.33
C ASN A 29 -16.66 13.79 -10.59
N VAL A 30 -16.83 12.49 -10.75
CA VAL A 30 -17.49 11.86 -11.91
C VAL A 30 -18.55 10.83 -11.48
N ASP A 31 -19.19 11.04 -10.32
CA ASP A 31 -20.18 10.12 -9.75
C ASP A 31 -21.32 9.83 -10.74
N SER A 32 -21.73 10.83 -11.52
CA SER A 32 -22.80 10.71 -12.51
C SER A 32 -22.53 9.67 -13.61
N LEU A 33 -21.27 9.34 -13.88
CA LEU A 33 -20.90 8.31 -14.87
C LEU A 33 -21.09 6.88 -14.36
N TYR A 34 -21.23 6.70 -13.04
CA TYR A 34 -21.25 5.39 -12.37
C TYR A 34 -22.47 5.22 -11.45
N ALA A 35 -23.47 6.09 -11.57
CA ALA A 35 -24.67 6.05 -10.75
C ALA A 35 -25.54 4.80 -11.02
N PRO A 36 -26.29 4.31 -10.01
CA PRO A 36 -26.38 4.83 -8.65
C PRO A 36 -25.21 4.39 -7.76
N LEU A 37 -24.58 5.37 -7.08
CA LEU A 37 -23.56 5.13 -6.05
C LEU A 37 -24.14 5.41 -4.66
N PRO A 38 -23.75 4.64 -3.62
CA PRO A 38 -24.03 5.02 -2.24
C PRO A 38 -23.41 6.39 -1.92
N ALA A 39 -24.08 7.21 -1.10
CA ALA A 39 -23.57 8.54 -0.70
C ALA A 39 -22.21 8.53 0.01
N SER A 40 -21.78 7.36 0.49
CA SER A 40 -20.49 7.11 1.12
C SER A 40 -19.36 6.79 0.14
N VAL A 41 -19.67 6.68 -1.15
CA VAL A 41 -18.75 6.34 -2.23
C VAL A 41 -18.74 7.44 -3.28
N GLN A 42 -17.56 7.86 -3.70
CA GLN A 42 -17.38 8.86 -4.74
C GLN A 42 -16.22 8.48 -5.65
N VAL A 43 -16.35 8.82 -6.92
CA VAL A 43 -15.38 8.55 -7.97
C VAL A 43 -14.85 9.86 -8.50
N PHE A 44 -13.53 9.94 -8.61
CA PHE A 44 -12.83 11.09 -9.15
C PHE A 44 -11.97 10.66 -10.33
N LYS A 45 -11.87 11.54 -11.32
CA LYS A 45 -11.06 11.37 -12.52
C LYS A 45 -10.11 12.55 -12.68
N THR A 46 -8.91 12.28 -13.16
CA THR A 46 -8.02 13.29 -13.73
C THR A 46 -7.65 12.89 -15.15
N THR A 47 -7.52 13.89 -16.01
CA THR A 47 -6.91 13.80 -17.34
C THR A 47 -5.82 14.85 -17.51
N ASP A 48 -5.33 15.36 -16.38
CA ASP A 48 -4.27 16.36 -16.34
C ASP A 48 -2.93 15.74 -16.75
N SER A 49 -1.96 16.59 -17.06
CA SER A 49 -0.60 16.13 -17.32
C SER A 49 0.13 15.80 -16.01
N LEU A 50 0.89 14.71 -15.98
CA LEU A 50 1.78 14.37 -14.87
C LEU A 50 3.22 14.32 -15.41
N ASP A 51 4.09 15.15 -14.85
CA ASP A 51 5.48 15.34 -15.33
C ASP A 51 5.56 15.68 -16.83
N GLY A 52 4.62 16.49 -17.33
CA GLY A 52 4.56 16.91 -18.73
C GLY A 52 4.03 15.84 -19.69
N LYS A 53 3.60 14.68 -19.20
CA LYS A 53 3.10 13.56 -20.00
C LYS A 53 1.58 13.38 -19.87
N PRO A 54 0.89 12.94 -20.94
CA PRO A 54 -0.51 12.56 -20.85
C PRO A 54 -0.73 11.53 -19.74
N PHE A 55 -1.66 11.82 -18.84
CA PHE A 55 -1.97 10.98 -17.69
C PHE A 55 -3.47 10.94 -17.47
N ILE A 56 -4.02 9.73 -17.36
CA ILE A 56 -5.43 9.51 -17.01
C ILE A 56 -5.45 8.61 -15.80
N ALA A 57 -6.12 9.05 -14.74
CA ALA A 57 -6.28 8.25 -13.54
C ALA A 57 -7.65 8.43 -12.92
N TYR A 58 -8.05 7.42 -12.15
CA TYR A 58 -9.24 7.41 -11.33
C TYR A 58 -8.82 7.10 -9.89
N TYR A 59 -9.53 7.68 -8.93
CA TYR A 59 -9.53 7.17 -7.57
C TYR A 59 -10.96 7.11 -7.04
N VAL A 60 -11.19 6.19 -6.11
CA VAL A 60 -12.45 6.09 -5.39
C VAL A 60 -12.22 6.47 -3.94
N ARG A 61 -13.10 7.30 -3.41
CA ARG A 61 -13.23 7.57 -1.98
C ARG A 61 -14.41 6.78 -1.43
N ALA A 62 -14.15 5.89 -0.48
CA ALA A 62 -15.19 5.12 0.22
C ALA A 62 -15.10 5.33 1.73
N ARG A 63 -16.23 5.56 2.40
CA ARG A 63 -16.26 5.76 3.85
C ARG A 63 -16.07 4.43 4.59
N LEU A 64 -14.93 4.26 5.24
CA LEU A 64 -14.63 3.06 6.02
C LEU A 64 -15.64 2.77 7.14
N LYS A 65 -16.36 3.74 7.68
CA LYS A 65 -17.35 3.51 8.75
C LYS A 65 -18.77 3.22 8.22
N ASP A 66 -19.03 3.26 6.91
CA ASP A 66 -20.36 2.94 6.37
C ASP A 66 -20.61 1.42 6.36
N MET A 67 -21.38 0.90 7.32
CA MET A 67 -21.61 -0.53 7.54
C MET A 67 -22.30 -1.25 6.39
N LYS A 68 -22.80 -0.53 5.38
CA LYS A 68 -23.34 -1.11 4.15
C LYS A 68 -22.27 -1.49 3.13
N LEU A 69 -21.03 -1.01 3.29
CA LEU A 69 -19.90 -1.34 2.44
C LEU A 69 -19.13 -2.53 3.01
N ASP A 70 -18.98 -3.60 2.22
CA ASP A 70 -18.07 -4.70 2.52
C ASP A 70 -16.71 -4.46 1.83
N PHE A 71 -15.63 -4.69 2.56
CA PHE A 71 -14.26 -4.62 2.06
C PHE A 71 -13.65 -6.01 2.16
N THR A 72 -13.46 -6.65 1.01
CA THR A 72 -12.97 -8.02 0.96
C THR A 72 -11.94 -8.21 -0.15
N VAL A 73 -11.29 -9.36 -0.14
CA VAL A 73 -10.25 -9.73 -1.09
C VAL A 73 -10.55 -11.11 -1.69
N ASP A 74 -10.04 -11.35 -2.88
CA ASP A 74 -10.05 -12.66 -3.52
C ASP A 74 -8.68 -12.96 -4.14
N THR A 75 -8.31 -14.23 -4.18
CA THR A 75 -7.00 -14.67 -4.67
C THR A 75 -7.10 -15.31 -6.04
N THR A 76 -5.96 -15.36 -6.73
CA THR A 76 -5.79 -15.97 -8.03
C THR A 76 -5.26 -17.40 -7.94
N LEU A 77 -5.23 -18.03 -6.75
CA LEU A 77 -4.65 -19.37 -6.61
C LEU A 77 -5.28 -20.36 -7.60
N GLY A 78 -4.47 -20.84 -8.55
CA GLY A 78 -4.88 -21.78 -9.60
C GLY A 78 -5.70 -21.17 -10.74
N ARG A 79 -5.80 -19.85 -10.85
CA ARG A 79 -6.63 -19.16 -11.87
C ARG A 79 -6.12 -17.77 -12.23
N ARG A 80 -6.35 -17.34 -13.47
CA ARG A 80 -6.05 -15.97 -13.90
C ARG A 80 -7.29 -15.31 -14.46
N LEU A 81 -7.93 -14.49 -13.64
CA LEU A 81 -9.14 -13.75 -13.99
C LEU A 81 -8.82 -12.27 -14.14
N THR A 82 -9.47 -11.62 -15.11
CA THR A 82 -9.45 -10.16 -15.23
C THR A 82 -10.34 -9.54 -14.14
N PRO A 83 -10.19 -8.25 -13.80
CA PRO A 83 -11.09 -7.57 -12.87
C PRO A 83 -12.57 -7.75 -13.24
N SER A 84 -12.94 -7.69 -14.52
CA SER A 84 -14.32 -7.93 -14.97
C SER A 84 -14.81 -9.35 -14.69
N LYS A 85 -13.95 -10.37 -14.83
CA LYS A 85 -14.32 -11.74 -14.45
C LYS A 85 -14.47 -11.92 -12.94
N PHE A 86 -13.67 -11.20 -12.14
CA PHE A 86 -13.87 -11.15 -10.69
C PHE A 86 -15.15 -10.42 -10.30
N TYR A 87 -15.53 -9.39 -11.06
CA TYR A 87 -16.80 -8.69 -10.88
C TYR A 87 -17.97 -9.67 -11.02
N GLU A 88 -18.06 -10.38 -12.15
CA GLU A 88 -19.13 -11.38 -12.35
C GLU A 88 -19.10 -12.49 -11.30
N LYS A 89 -17.91 -13.04 -11.03
CA LYS A 89 -17.75 -14.16 -10.08
C LYS A 89 -18.15 -13.79 -8.64
N ASN A 90 -17.90 -12.55 -8.22
CA ASN A 90 -18.10 -12.12 -6.84
C ASN A 90 -19.43 -11.39 -6.66
N ASN A 91 -20.45 -11.77 -7.43
CA ASN A 91 -21.80 -11.22 -7.38
C ASN A 91 -21.83 -9.71 -7.65
N GLN A 92 -21.06 -9.26 -8.65
CA GLN A 92 -21.12 -7.90 -9.20
C GLN A 92 -20.91 -6.82 -8.12
N PRO A 93 -19.78 -6.87 -7.36
CA PRO A 93 -19.51 -5.92 -6.29
C PRO A 93 -19.34 -4.51 -6.88
N LEU A 94 -19.61 -3.48 -6.07
CA LEU A 94 -19.55 -2.08 -6.54
C LEU A 94 -18.25 -1.73 -7.29
N ILE A 95 -17.11 -2.21 -6.80
CA ILE A 95 -15.77 -1.95 -7.35
C ILE A 95 -14.89 -3.19 -7.26
N VAL A 96 -14.09 -3.43 -8.29
CA VAL A 96 -12.99 -4.40 -8.30
C VAL A 96 -11.70 -3.70 -8.75
N VAL A 97 -10.63 -3.85 -7.98
CA VAL A 97 -9.29 -3.31 -8.29
C VAL A 97 -8.28 -4.45 -8.24
N ASN A 98 -7.34 -4.48 -9.19
CA ASN A 98 -6.22 -5.41 -9.11
C ASN A 98 -5.31 -5.02 -7.93
N CYS A 99 -4.86 -6.01 -7.16
CA CYS A 99 -3.99 -5.76 -6.00
C CYS A 99 -2.62 -6.41 -6.19
N THR A 100 -2.25 -7.29 -5.26
CA THR A 100 -0.92 -7.93 -5.11
C THR A 100 -0.30 -8.48 -6.40
N PHE A 101 1.03 -8.65 -6.38
CA PHE A 101 1.75 -9.36 -7.43
C PHE A 101 1.50 -10.87 -7.38
N PHE A 102 1.63 -11.53 -8.53
CA PHE A 102 1.47 -12.97 -8.67
C PHE A 102 2.48 -13.56 -9.67
N ASN A 103 2.79 -14.85 -9.52
CA ASN A 103 3.59 -15.61 -10.47
C ASN A 103 2.72 -16.04 -11.65
N PHE A 104 3.14 -15.73 -12.87
CA PHE A 104 2.39 -16.01 -14.10
C PHE A 104 2.34 -17.50 -14.47
N ASP A 105 3.40 -18.25 -14.16
CA ASP A 105 3.51 -19.67 -14.48
C ASP A 105 2.61 -20.52 -13.57
N LYS A 106 2.59 -20.19 -12.27
CA LYS A 106 1.89 -20.96 -11.24
C LYS A 106 0.54 -20.37 -10.83
N ASN A 107 0.23 -19.14 -11.25
CA ASN A 107 -0.94 -18.37 -10.78
C ASN A 107 -1.02 -18.33 -9.24
N GLN A 108 0.11 -17.99 -8.61
CA GLN A 108 0.24 -17.93 -7.15
C GLN A 108 0.53 -16.50 -6.70
N ASN A 109 -0.16 -16.02 -5.67
CA ASN A 109 0.13 -14.74 -5.04
C ASN A 109 1.56 -14.72 -4.47
N LEU A 110 2.27 -13.61 -4.67
CA LEU A 110 3.65 -13.41 -4.18
C LEU A 110 3.72 -12.48 -2.95
N ASN A 111 2.57 -11.95 -2.54
CA ASN A 111 2.44 -11.09 -1.37
C ASN A 111 1.41 -11.66 -0.40
N MET A 112 1.52 -11.17 0.83
CA MET A 112 0.56 -11.45 1.89
C MET A 112 -0.87 -11.11 1.44
N VAL A 113 -1.78 -12.06 1.64
CA VAL A 113 -3.22 -11.82 1.54
C VAL A 113 -3.89 -12.43 2.76
N ILE A 114 -4.69 -11.63 3.46
CA ILE A 114 -5.49 -12.09 4.59
C ILE A 114 -6.96 -11.94 4.21
N LYS A 115 -7.70 -13.06 4.24
CA LYS A 115 -9.13 -13.12 3.94
C LYS A 115 -9.85 -13.73 5.14
N ASN A 116 -10.79 -12.99 5.71
CA ASN A 116 -11.57 -13.42 6.88
C ASN A 116 -10.67 -13.89 8.04
N GLY A 117 -9.60 -13.14 8.35
CA GLY A 117 -8.63 -13.49 9.38
C GLY A 117 -7.71 -14.69 9.07
N LYS A 118 -7.79 -15.25 7.86
CA LYS A 118 -6.92 -16.37 7.43
C LYS A 118 -5.87 -15.87 6.44
N LEU A 119 -4.62 -16.24 6.69
CA LEU A 119 -3.51 -16.02 5.78
C LEU A 119 -3.65 -16.97 4.59
N VAL A 120 -3.90 -16.41 3.39
CA VAL A 120 -4.17 -17.15 2.14
C VAL A 120 -3.17 -16.80 1.03
N GLY A 121 -2.26 -15.86 1.29
CA GLY A 121 -1.11 -15.52 0.45
C GLY A 121 0.07 -15.14 1.34
N TYR A 122 1.29 -15.37 0.85
CA TYR A 122 2.52 -15.20 1.62
C TYR A 122 3.50 -14.34 0.83
N ASN A 123 4.29 -13.53 1.54
CA ASN A 123 5.37 -12.76 0.93
C ASN A 123 6.56 -13.65 0.58
N ILE A 124 7.25 -13.29 -0.50
CA ILE A 124 8.59 -13.80 -0.77
C ILE A 124 9.60 -13.01 0.08
N HIS A 125 10.22 -13.69 1.03
CA HIS A 125 11.21 -13.11 1.93
C HIS A 125 12.65 -13.41 1.56
N SER A 126 12.93 -14.01 0.40
CA SER A 126 14.31 -14.27 -0.06
C SER A 126 14.39 -14.01 -1.55
N LEU A 127 14.98 -12.88 -1.91
CA LEU A 127 15.20 -12.48 -3.29
C LEU A 127 16.69 -12.58 -3.61
N PRO A 128 17.10 -13.36 -4.62
CA PRO A 128 18.49 -13.40 -5.03
C PRO A 128 18.92 -12.02 -5.55
N MET A 129 20.13 -11.58 -5.19
CA MET A 129 20.71 -10.37 -5.75
C MET A 129 21.24 -10.58 -7.17
N ARG A 130 21.30 -9.49 -7.95
CA ARG A 130 21.82 -9.52 -9.32
C ARG A 130 23.35 -9.61 -9.31
N GLY A 131 23.90 -10.47 -10.16
CA GLY A 131 25.33 -10.68 -10.33
C GLY A 131 25.64 -12.18 -10.36
N LYS A 132 26.52 -12.60 -11.28
CA LYS A 132 27.03 -13.96 -11.32
C LYS A 132 27.76 -14.21 -9.98
N ASP A 133 27.45 -15.31 -9.31
CA ASP A 133 28.18 -15.81 -8.13
C ASP A 133 28.13 -14.98 -6.85
N THR A 134 27.12 -14.11 -6.67
CA THR A 134 27.06 -13.30 -5.43
C THR A 134 26.63 -14.07 -4.19
N PHE A 135 25.96 -15.24 -4.29
CA PHE A 135 25.37 -15.99 -3.16
C PHE A 135 24.66 -15.13 -2.09
N GLN A 136 24.22 -13.94 -2.47
CA GLN A 136 23.67 -12.95 -1.55
C GLN A 136 22.18 -12.79 -1.80
N TYR A 137 21.45 -12.64 -0.70
CA TYR A 137 20.00 -12.56 -0.68
C TYR A 137 19.55 -11.27 -0.03
N ARG A 138 18.36 -10.83 -0.47
CA ARG A 138 17.60 -9.74 0.11
C ARG A 138 16.37 -10.29 0.80
N HIS A 139 16.14 -9.87 2.04
CA HIS A 139 14.97 -10.24 2.82
C HIS A 139 14.09 -9.01 3.06
N PRO A 140 13.30 -8.58 2.06
CA PRO A 140 12.43 -7.42 2.20
C PRO A 140 11.25 -7.72 3.13
N LEU A 141 10.85 -6.70 3.87
CA LEU A 141 9.53 -6.65 4.48
C LEU A 141 8.59 -5.98 3.47
N ALA A 142 7.55 -6.70 3.03
CA ALA A 142 6.59 -6.14 2.09
C ALA A 142 5.58 -5.26 2.83
N SER A 143 5.22 -4.11 2.27
CA SER A 143 4.13 -3.31 2.82
C SER A 143 2.78 -3.97 2.51
N ALA A 144 1.82 -3.77 3.40
CA ALA A 144 0.44 -4.16 3.21
C ALA A 144 -0.48 -3.06 3.76
N ILE A 145 -1.59 -2.85 3.06
CA ILE A 145 -2.73 -2.10 3.58
C ILE A 145 -3.76 -3.10 4.08
N GLY A 146 -4.36 -2.84 5.24
CA GLY A 146 -5.42 -3.68 5.79
C GLY A 146 -6.50 -2.85 6.47
N ILE A 147 -7.69 -3.43 6.58
CA ILE A 147 -8.83 -2.86 7.30
C ILE A 147 -9.18 -3.85 8.42
N ASP A 148 -9.15 -3.41 9.67
CA ASP A 148 -9.50 -4.25 10.81
C ASP A 148 -11.02 -4.44 10.96
N LYS A 149 -11.43 -5.34 11.87
CA LYS A 149 -12.86 -5.57 12.18
C LYS A 149 -13.60 -4.34 12.74
N LYS A 150 -12.86 -3.37 13.29
CA LYS A 150 -13.39 -2.08 13.77
C LYS A 150 -13.43 -1.03 12.65
N ARG A 151 -13.03 -1.42 11.43
CA ARG A 151 -12.95 -0.63 10.21
C ARG A 151 -12.01 0.56 10.34
N ASN A 152 -10.84 0.30 10.92
CA ASN A 152 -9.68 1.17 10.86
C ASN A 152 -8.76 0.65 9.77
N ALA A 153 -8.29 1.53 8.89
CA ALA A 153 -7.32 1.19 7.88
C ALA A 153 -5.91 1.51 8.40
N ASP A 154 -4.95 0.64 8.07
CA ASP A 154 -3.55 0.87 8.42
C ASP A 154 -2.60 0.33 7.34
N ILE A 155 -1.36 0.84 7.33
CA ILE A 155 -0.30 0.43 6.42
C ILE A 155 0.90 -0.05 7.22
N VAL A 156 1.26 -1.32 7.05
CA VAL A 156 2.28 -1.99 7.85
C VAL A 156 3.31 -2.69 6.97
N TRP A 157 4.52 -2.85 7.48
CA TRP A 157 5.55 -3.73 6.93
C TRP A 157 5.38 -5.13 7.48
N THR A 158 5.40 -6.15 6.63
CA THR A 158 4.91 -7.49 6.98
C THR A 158 5.95 -8.59 6.80
N LEU A 159 5.88 -9.57 7.70
CA LEU A 159 6.63 -10.82 7.68
C LEU A 159 5.64 -11.99 7.81
N THR A 160 5.76 -12.97 6.92
CA THR A 160 4.85 -14.11 6.81
C THR A 160 5.61 -15.42 6.69
N ASP A 161 5.05 -16.50 7.22
CA ASP A 161 5.59 -17.86 7.15
C ASP A 161 4.40 -18.83 7.15
N SER A 162 4.43 -19.82 6.26
CA SER A 162 3.35 -20.81 6.12
C SER A 162 3.17 -21.71 7.35
N SER A 163 4.21 -21.86 8.18
CA SER A 163 4.14 -22.54 9.48
C SER A 163 3.48 -21.68 10.57
N LYS A 164 3.24 -20.40 10.32
CA LYS A 164 2.64 -19.46 11.27
C LYS A 164 1.19 -19.19 10.92
N ARG A 165 0.35 -19.17 11.96
CA ARG A 165 -1.08 -18.85 11.83
C ARG A 165 -1.32 -17.39 11.45
N PHE A 166 -0.46 -16.48 11.91
CA PHE A 166 -0.63 -15.04 11.77
C PHE A 166 0.57 -14.41 11.10
N ALA A 167 0.30 -13.34 10.35
CA ALA A 167 1.34 -12.45 9.88
C ALA A 167 1.84 -11.57 11.02
N TYR A 168 3.09 -11.17 10.88
CA TYR A 168 3.72 -10.20 11.76
C TYR A 168 3.81 -8.88 11.02
N ALA A 169 3.53 -7.78 11.72
CA ALA A 169 3.52 -6.47 11.12
C ALA A 169 4.18 -5.40 11.99
N LYS A 170 4.68 -4.35 11.35
CA LYS A 170 5.35 -3.23 12.00
C LYS A 170 5.02 -1.92 11.29
N GLN A 171 4.62 -0.92 12.06
CA GLN A 171 4.21 0.39 11.54
C GLN A 171 5.40 1.28 11.16
N SER A 172 6.47 1.26 11.97
CA SER A 172 7.67 2.06 11.75
C SER A 172 8.86 1.18 11.43
N LEU A 173 9.54 1.47 10.32
CA LEU A 173 10.93 1.06 10.16
C LEU A 173 11.77 2.04 10.98
N HIS A 174 12.51 1.54 11.95
CA HIS A 174 13.49 2.38 12.65
C HIS A 174 14.58 2.76 11.63
N LEU A 175 14.99 4.02 11.59
CA LEU A 175 15.83 4.62 10.53
C LEU A 175 17.19 3.91 10.31
N GLU A 176 17.66 3.15 11.28
CA GLU A 176 18.89 2.35 11.18
C GLU A 176 18.69 0.97 10.50
N PHE A 177 17.43 0.56 10.30
CA PHE A 177 17.10 -0.69 9.62
C PHE A 177 16.64 -0.37 8.20
N THR A 178 17.47 -0.72 7.23
CA THR A 178 17.02 -0.82 5.84
C THR A 178 15.82 -1.76 5.80
N ALA A 179 14.78 -1.42 5.04
CA ALA A 179 13.55 -2.22 4.85
C ALA A 179 13.77 -3.64 4.28
N CYS A 180 15.03 -4.05 4.19
CA CYS A 180 15.52 -5.26 3.58
C CYS A 180 16.86 -5.63 4.21
N LEU A 181 16.91 -6.76 4.91
CA LEU A 181 18.17 -7.38 5.34
C LEU A 181 18.92 -7.90 4.11
N LYS A 182 20.25 -7.90 4.16
CA LYS A 182 21.13 -8.48 3.13
C LYS A 182 22.14 -9.40 3.78
N ASP A 183 22.17 -10.65 3.36
CA ASP A 183 23.11 -11.66 3.87
C ASP A 183 23.32 -12.79 2.84
N TRP A 184 23.96 -13.88 3.28
CA TRP A 184 24.29 -15.06 2.47
C TRP A 184 23.34 -16.25 2.71
N ILE A 185 22.25 -16.03 3.43
CA ILE A 185 21.33 -17.08 3.89
C ILE A 185 20.17 -17.21 2.90
N LEU A 186 20.20 -18.28 2.13
CA LEU A 186 19.05 -18.70 1.34
C LEU A 186 18.00 -19.31 2.29
N HIS A 187 16.83 -18.68 2.40
CA HIS A 187 15.73 -19.09 3.29
C HIS A 187 16.04 -19.00 4.79
N PRO A 188 16.29 -17.80 5.33
CA PRO A 188 16.42 -17.61 6.76
C PRO A 188 15.14 -18.03 7.48
N SER A 189 15.29 -18.57 8.69
CA SER A 189 14.14 -18.89 9.53
C SER A 189 13.32 -17.62 9.84
N PHE A 190 12.03 -17.79 10.05
CA PHE A 190 11.17 -16.70 10.47
C PHE A 190 11.69 -16.00 11.74
N ASN A 191 12.18 -16.77 12.72
CA ASN A 191 12.75 -16.22 13.95
C ASN A 191 14.03 -15.41 13.69
N TYR A 192 14.84 -15.80 12.70
CA TYR A 192 16.01 -15.04 12.31
C TYR A 192 15.64 -13.64 11.82
N ILE A 193 14.72 -13.54 10.84
CA ILE A 193 14.28 -12.24 10.32
C ILE A 193 13.58 -11.42 11.41
N ARG A 194 12.73 -12.06 12.22
CA ARG A 194 12.00 -11.39 13.31
C ARG A 194 12.94 -10.81 14.36
N ASN A 195 13.91 -11.58 14.83
CA ASN A 195 14.81 -11.17 15.91
C ASN A 195 15.78 -10.07 15.46
N MET A 196 16.11 -10.00 14.16
CA MET A 196 16.88 -8.88 13.60
C MET A 196 16.07 -7.59 13.45
N ASN A 197 14.74 -7.66 13.42
CA ASN A 197 13.84 -6.52 13.25
C ASN A 197 13.04 -6.24 14.53
N LEU A 198 13.74 -6.09 15.66
CA LEU A 198 13.19 -5.95 17.01
C LEU A 198 11.89 -5.11 17.05
N VAL A 199 10.84 -5.75 17.56
CA VAL A 199 9.43 -5.34 17.68
C VAL A 199 8.61 -5.41 16.39
N LEU A 200 8.14 -6.63 16.07
CA LEU A 200 6.99 -6.88 15.19
C LEU A 200 5.78 -7.24 16.05
N LEU A 201 4.63 -6.59 15.79
CA LEU A 201 3.35 -6.90 16.42
C LEU A 201 2.61 -7.98 15.62
N LEU A 202 1.87 -8.84 16.32
CA LEU A 202 1.02 -9.85 15.69
C LEU A 202 -0.23 -9.16 15.13
N VAL A 203 -0.55 -9.39 13.84
CA VAL A 203 -1.74 -8.76 13.25
C VAL A 203 -2.77 -9.79 12.81
N THR A 204 -3.99 -9.54 13.27
CA THR A 204 -5.21 -10.21 12.81
C THR A 204 -6.11 -9.16 12.18
N PHE A 205 -6.30 -9.22 10.86
CA PHE A 205 -7.33 -8.44 10.16
C PHE A 205 -8.64 -9.22 10.15
#